data_AF-A0A5C6RN62-F1
#
_entry.id   AF-A0A5C6RN62-F1
#
_cell.length_a   1.000
_cell.length_b   1.000
_cell.length_c   1.000
_cell.angle_alpha   90.00
_cell.angle_beta   90.00
_cell.angle_gamma   90.00
#
_symmetry.space_group_name_H-M   'P 1'
#
loop_
_entity.id
_entity.type
_entity.pdbx_description
1 polymer ?
#
loop_
_entity_poly.entity_id
_entity_poly.type
_entity_poly.pdbx_seq_one_letter_code
_entity_poly.pdbx_strand_id
1 'polypeptide(L)'
;MNRNTLMLATVALFLSLPLFAQDSAAPEFNLEKSELEAHLRFLASDALEGRRTGERGNDMAAAYLSAQYAAYGLKTVPGAQGYYQPVPFEAITPPAAASLMLNKSAFQQGDNLLIMTGNIPATKTDAVFANFGWADEETGHNDYKGLDVKGKVVVVLPGTPEGQAPLVVFNAMKKKRQLAMENGAVALIELYRLQFPWEFFLSYFNKESLSLADDMESTAEAPSNFVYGWLKEGDAEESIKRLTEGKRAKAELSSKGFSRRTVMSNNVIGMIEGTDPELKDEYMLLTAHYDHVGMGKNGGGAYTAEDSIFNGARDNAMGTTALLGAVKSLSQKPPRRSVIFLAVTGEEIGLLGSQYYAETPLIPLEQTVFNLNTDGAGYNDATYVSVIGYGRTGTDSSIDAGANIFGLDVFPNPAPEQNLFDRSDNASFAKKGVPALCLSPGLTSFDDEIGKYYHQVTDNPDTIDFNYLHKYTQAFIRTARLIADEDARPFWEAGDKYEEAGMKLYQKKP
;
A
#
# COMPACT_ATOMS: atom_id res chain seq x y z
N MET A 1 76.05 -17.69 -41.60
CA MET A 1 75.19 -16.76 -42.36
C MET A 1 73.82 -17.39 -42.51
N ASN A 2 72.79 -16.79 -41.90
CA ASN A 2 71.35 -16.98 -42.16
C ASN A 2 70.77 -18.40 -41.91
N ARG A 3 69.57 -18.60 -41.34
CA ARG A 3 68.43 -17.72 -41.07
C ARG A 3 67.47 -18.45 -40.11
N ASN A 4 66.88 -17.70 -39.20
CA ASN A 4 65.76 -18.07 -38.34
C ASN A 4 64.56 -18.62 -39.13
N THR A 5 63.87 -19.63 -38.61
CA THR A 5 62.39 -19.64 -38.62
C THR A 5 61.86 -20.50 -37.45
N LEU A 6 61.43 -19.82 -36.39
CA LEU A 6 60.70 -20.37 -35.26
C LEU A 6 59.23 -20.48 -35.69
N MET A 7 58.67 -21.69 -35.75
CA MET A 7 57.25 -21.91 -36.04
C MET A 7 56.46 -21.77 -34.74
N LEU A 8 55.79 -20.64 -34.55
CA LEU A 8 54.82 -20.43 -33.48
C LEU A 8 53.55 -21.23 -33.82
N ALA A 9 53.23 -22.24 -33.03
CA ALA A 9 51.93 -22.90 -33.07
C ALA A 9 50.93 -22.05 -32.28
N THR A 10 50.12 -21.27 -32.99
CA THR A 10 49.02 -20.51 -32.41
C THR A 10 47.88 -21.47 -32.09
N VAL A 11 47.72 -21.85 -30.82
CA VAL A 11 46.52 -22.51 -30.31
C VAL A 11 45.42 -21.45 -30.25
N ALA A 12 44.52 -21.46 -31.24
CA ALA A 12 43.31 -20.66 -31.20
C ALA A 12 42.33 -21.31 -30.21
N LEU A 13 42.33 -20.82 -28.97
CA LEU A 13 41.24 -21.06 -28.03
C LEU A 13 39.98 -20.35 -28.59
N PHE A 14 39.07 -21.11 -29.19
CA PHE A 14 37.71 -20.64 -29.43
C PHE A 14 37.03 -20.50 -28.06
N LEU A 15 37.06 -19.28 -27.51
CA LEU A 15 36.09 -18.87 -26.50
C LEU A 15 34.71 -18.91 -27.17
N SER A 16 33.97 -19.99 -26.91
CA SER A 16 32.53 -20.02 -27.14
C SER A 16 31.89 -19.04 -26.15
N LEU A 17 31.83 -17.77 -26.54
CA LEU A 17 30.85 -16.85 -25.95
C LEU A 17 29.48 -17.49 -26.19
N PRO A 18 28.66 -17.74 -25.16
CA PRO A 18 27.25 -18.00 -25.42
C PRO A 18 26.71 -16.74 -26.08
N LEU A 19 26.49 -16.81 -27.40
CA LEU A 19 25.53 -15.93 -28.04
C LEU A 19 24.23 -16.20 -27.29
N PHE A 20 23.82 -15.27 -26.42
CA PHE A 20 22.41 -15.06 -26.16
C PHE A 20 21.80 -14.71 -27.52
N ALA A 21 21.38 -15.74 -28.26
CA ALA A 21 20.55 -15.56 -29.41
C ALA A 21 19.39 -14.69 -28.93
N GLN A 22 19.22 -13.52 -29.55
CA GLN A 22 18.07 -12.65 -29.31
C GLN A 22 16.83 -13.52 -29.46
N ASP A 23 16.17 -13.89 -28.35
CA ASP A 23 14.89 -14.58 -28.34
C ASP A 23 13.79 -13.57 -28.69
N SER A 24 13.94 -12.90 -29.83
CA SER A 24 12.92 -12.03 -30.45
C SER A 24 11.68 -12.81 -30.87
N ALA A 25 11.69 -14.14 -30.68
CA ALA A 25 10.56 -15.05 -30.84
C ALA A 25 9.70 -15.19 -29.58
N ALA A 26 10.08 -14.60 -28.44
CA ALA A 26 9.26 -14.65 -27.24
C ALA A 26 7.92 -13.88 -27.44
N PRO A 27 6.78 -14.36 -26.93
CA PRO A 27 5.48 -13.76 -27.22
C PRO A 27 5.34 -12.28 -26.86
N GLU A 28 6.08 -11.80 -25.86
CA GLU A 28 6.10 -10.38 -25.48
C GLU A 28 6.50 -9.43 -26.61
N PHE A 29 7.30 -9.88 -27.59
CA PHE A 29 7.68 -9.07 -28.76
C PHE A 29 6.52 -8.84 -29.74
N ASN A 30 5.46 -9.63 -29.64
CA ASN A 30 4.29 -9.60 -30.54
C ASN A 30 3.00 -9.18 -29.82
N LEU A 31 3.12 -8.46 -28.69
CA LEU A 31 1.95 -7.90 -28.02
C LEU A 31 1.32 -6.82 -28.89
N GLU A 32 -0.02 -6.84 -28.95
CA GLU A 32 -0.77 -5.85 -29.72
C GLU A 32 -1.08 -4.67 -28.81
N LYS A 33 -0.59 -3.48 -29.20
CA LYS A 33 -0.83 -2.24 -28.45
C LYS A 33 -2.34 -1.98 -28.25
N SER A 34 -3.17 -2.31 -29.23
CA SER A 34 -4.62 -2.10 -29.18
C SER A 34 -5.31 -2.92 -28.08
N GLU A 35 -4.80 -4.12 -27.77
CA GLU A 35 -5.32 -4.93 -26.68
C GLU A 35 -4.96 -4.35 -25.32
N LEU A 36 -3.70 -3.90 -25.16
CA LEU A 36 -3.25 -3.22 -23.94
C LEU A 36 -4.04 -1.92 -23.70
N GLU A 37 -4.28 -1.15 -24.78
CA GLU A 37 -5.14 0.03 -24.73
C GLU A 37 -6.58 -0.33 -24.30
N ALA A 38 -7.14 -1.43 -24.81
CA ALA A 38 -8.48 -1.88 -24.41
C ALA A 38 -8.55 -2.26 -22.93
N HIS A 39 -7.54 -2.98 -22.41
CA HIS A 39 -7.42 -3.30 -20.98
C HIS A 39 -7.37 -2.03 -20.13
N LEU A 40 -6.47 -1.10 -20.44
CA LEU A 40 -6.30 0.13 -19.67
C LEU A 40 -7.57 0.99 -19.71
N ARG A 41 -8.19 1.16 -20.90
CA ARG A 41 -9.41 1.95 -21.04
C ARG A 41 -10.57 1.38 -20.25
N PHE A 42 -10.71 0.05 -20.20
CA PHE A 42 -11.74 -0.55 -19.36
C PHE A 42 -11.44 -0.35 -17.88
N LEU A 43 -10.21 -0.69 -17.45
CA LEU A 43 -9.79 -0.61 -16.05
C LEU A 43 -9.92 0.81 -15.51
N ALA A 44 -9.57 1.83 -16.30
CA ALA A 44 -9.69 3.24 -15.92
C ALA A 44 -10.91 3.94 -16.56
N SER A 45 -12.01 3.22 -16.76
CA SER A 45 -13.28 3.81 -17.19
C SER A 45 -14.15 4.28 -16.03
N ASP A 46 -14.97 5.30 -16.27
CA ASP A 46 -15.98 5.81 -15.32
C ASP A 46 -16.94 4.73 -14.85
N ALA A 47 -17.17 3.70 -15.68
CA ALA A 47 -18.02 2.56 -15.35
C ALA A 47 -17.52 1.79 -14.11
N LEU A 48 -16.23 1.90 -13.78
CA LEU A 48 -15.58 1.30 -12.62
C LEU A 48 -15.41 2.26 -11.44
N GLU A 49 -15.96 3.47 -11.49
CA GLU A 49 -16.17 4.34 -10.30
C GLU A 49 -14.88 4.54 -9.45
N GLY A 50 -13.72 4.60 -10.09
CA GLY A 50 -12.42 4.74 -9.43
C GLY A 50 -11.99 3.55 -8.56
N ARG A 51 -12.60 2.37 -8.73
CA ARG A 51 -12.18 1.06 -8.20
C ARG A 51 -11.86 1.00 -6.71
N ARG A 52 -12.51 1.84 -5.90
CA ARG A 52 -12.29 1.87 -4.45
C ARG A 52 -12.52 0.53 -3.80
N THR A 53 -11.54 0.08 -3.01
CA THR A 53 -11.58 -1.23 -2.35
C THR A 53 -12.87 -1.45 -1.57
N GLY A 54 -13.51 -2.61 -1.80
CA GLY A 54 -14.77 -2.98 -1.16
C GLY A 54 -16.01 -2.28 -1.73
N GLU A 55 -15.90 -1.56 -2.85
CA GLU A 55 -17.01 -0.95 -3.57
C GLU A 55 -17.27 -1.63 -4.94
N ARG A 56 -18.42 -1.31 -5.55
CA ARG A 56 -18.91 -1.93 -6.80
C ARG A 56 -17.89 -1.89 -7.93
N GLY A 57 -17.20 -0.75 -8.11
CA GLY A 57 -16.17 -0.58 -9.11
C GLY A 57 -15.00 -1.54 -8.96
N ASN A 58 -14.62 -1.84 -7.72
CA ASN A 58 -13.57 -2.82 -7.41
C ASN A 58 -14.04 -4.24 -7.71
N ASP A 59 -15.25 -4.62 -7.31
CA ASP A 59 -15.83 -5.93 -7.63
C ASP A 59 -15.90 -6.18 -9.15
N MET A 60 -16.25 -5.14 -9.92
CA MET A 60 -16.27 -5.22 -11.38
C MET A 60 -14.88 -5.40 -11.98
N ALA A 61 -13.86 -4.72 -11.44
CA ALA A 61 -12.48 -4.90 -11.86
C ALA A 61 -11.98 -6.32 -11.53
N ALA A 62 -12.28 -6.83 -10.33
CA ALA A 62 -11.93 -8.20 -9.93
C ALA A 62 -12.60 -9.24 -10.86
N ALA A 63 -13.88 -9.05 -11.17
CA ALA A 63 -14.61 -9.90 -12.10
C ALA A 63 -14.02 -9.89 -13.52
N TYR A 64 -13.62 -8.71 -13.99
CA TYR A 64 -12.93 -8.57 -15.26
C TYR A 64 -11.60 -9.32 -15.28
N LEU A 65 -10.76 -9.14 -14.26
CA LEU A 65 -9.46 -9.83 -14.14
C LEU A 65 -9.64 -11.35 -14.09
N SER A 66 -10.58 -11.84 -13.28
CA SER A 66 -10.91 -13.27 -13.22
C SER A 66 -11.36 -13.80 -14.59
N ALA A 67 -12.15 -13.04 -15.35
CA ALA A 67 -12.57 -13.43 -16.69
C ALA A 67 -11.39 -13.46 -17.67
N GLN A 68 -10.45 -12.50 -17.59
CA GLN A 68 -9.23 -12.53 -18.40
C GLN A 68 -8.35 -13.73 -18.03
N TYR A 69 -8.17 -14.04 -16.74
CA TYR A 69 -7.39 -15.18 -16.29
C TYR A 69 -7.97 -16.50 -16.84
N ALA A 70 -9.29 -16.65 -16.80
CA ALA A 70 -9.99 -17.78 -17.41
C ALA A 70 -9.81 -17.83 -18.93
N ALA A 71 -9.95 -16.69 -19.62
CA ALA A 71 -9.84 -16.61 -21.08
C ALA A 71 -8.44 -16.98 -21.58
N TYR A 72 -7.39 -16.64 -20.82
CA TYR A 72 -6.01 -17.02 -21.10
C TYR A 72 -5.62 -18.40 -20.56
N GLY A 73 -6.56 -19.15 -19.97
CA GLY A 73 -6.37 -20.55 -19.59
C GLY A 73 -5.49 -20.76 -18.34
N LEU A 74 -5.43 -19.78 -17.44
CA LEU A 74 -4.66 -19.91 -16.19
C LEU A 74 -5.25 -21.01 -15.33
N LYS A 75 -4.39 -21.73 -14.60
CA LYS A 75 -4.84 -22.68 -13.58
C LYS A 75 -5.28 -21.91 -12.33
N THR A 76 -6.36 -22.36 -11.71
CA THR A 76 -6.73 -21.90 -10.37
C THR A 76 -5.74 -22.43 -9.34
N VAL A 77 -5.45 -21.64 -8.31
CA VAL A 77 -4.54 -22.05 -7.22
C VAL A 77 -5.32 -22.88 -6.18
N PRO A 78 -4.78 -24.00 -5.67
CA PRO A 78 -5.42 -24.76 -4.59
C PRO A 78 -5.77 -23.86 -3.38
N GLY A 79 -6.99 -24.02 -2.85
CA GLY A 79 -7.51 -23.19 -1.76
C GLY A 79 -8.17 -21.88 -2.18
N ALA A 80 -8.02 -21.45 -3.44
CA ALA A 80 -8.77 -20.33 -4.01
C ALA A 80 -10.24 -20.68 -4.29
N GLN A 81 -11.11 -19.67 -4.29
CA GLN A 81 -12.47 -19.76 -4.79
C GLN A 81 -12.50 -19.38 -6.28
N GLY A 82 -12.24 -20.35 -7.16
CA GLY A 82 -11.97 -20.07 -8.57
C GLY A 82 -10.65 -19.31 -8.71
N TYR A 83 -10.70 -18.08 -9.25
CA TYR A 83 -9.54 -17.17 -9.29
C TYR A 83 -9.52 -16.18 -8.13
N TYR A 84 -10.31 -16.37 -7.07
CA TYR A 84 -10.37 -15.41 -5.96
C TYR A 84 -9.74 -15.96 -4.69
N GLN A 85 -8.99 -15.11 -4.00
CA GLN A 85 -8.74 -15.22 -2.57
C GLN A 85 -9.56 -14.12 -1.89
N PRO A 86 -10.69 -14.46 -1.22
CA PRO A 86 -11.47 -13.48 -0.50
C PRO A 86 -10.65 -12.85 0.64
N VAL A 87 -10.69 -11.52 0.71
CA VAL A 87 -10.02 -10.71 1.73
C VAL A 87 -11.10 -10.09 2.62
N PRO A 88 -11.19 -10.51 3.90
CA PRO A 88 -12.16 -9.95 4.82
C PRO A 88 -11.64 -8.63 5.40
N PHE A 89 -12.41 -7.57 5.20
CA PHE A 89 -12.20 -6.27 5.81
C PHE A 89 -13.26 -5.96 6.86
N GLU A 90 -12.88 -5.14 7.83
CA GLU A 90 -13.79 -4.40 8.69
C GLU A 90 -13.80 -2.93 8.28
N ALA A 91 -14.97 -2.42 7.91
CA ALA A 91 -15.18 -0.99 7.76
C ALA A 91 -15.55 -0.37 9.09
N ILE A 92 -14.81 0.65 9.48
CA ILE A 92 -15.05 1.45 10.67
C ILE A 92 -15.48 2.85 10.21
N THR A 93 -16.70 3.23 10.55
CA THR A 93 -17.21 4.58 10.30
C THR A 93 -17.26 5.35 11.62
N PRO A 94 -16.65 6.54 11.71
CA PRO A 94 -16.80 7.43 12.86
C PRO A 94 -18.27 7.70 13.20
N PRO A 95 -18.59 8.06 14.46
CA PRO A 95 -19.96 8.34 14.87
C PRO A 95 -20.63 9.39 14.00
N ALA A 96 -21.82 9.10 13.50
CA ALA A 96 -22.62 10.08 12.74
C ALA A 96 -23.04 11.30 13.59
N ALA A 97 -23.06 11.15 14.92
CA ALA A 97 -23.34 12.22 15.85
C ALA A 97 -22.63 11.97 17.18
N ALA A 98 -21.96 13.02 17.67
CA ALA A 98 -21.42 13.13 19.01
C ALA A 98 -21.45 14.59 19.44
N SER A 99 -21.56 14.82 20.75
CA SER A 99 -21.55 16.17 21.32
C SER A 99 -20.81 16.19 22.64
N LEU A 100 -20.12 17.30 22.89
CA LEU A 100 -19.50 17.61 24.16
C LEU A 100 -19.95 19.00 24.57
N MET A 101 -20.43 19.16 25.80
CA MET A 101 -20.56 20.46 26.44
C MET A 101 -19.49 20.60 27.50
N LEU A 102 -18.72 21.69 27.47
CA LEU A 102 -17.83 22.10 28.55
C LEU A 102 -18.35 23.42 29.13
N ASN A 103 -18.91 23.35 30.33
CA ASN A 103 -19.67 24.44 30.95
C ASN A 103 -20.83 24.92 30.06
N LYS A 104 -20.67 26.06 29.38
CA LYS A 104 -21.65 26.64 28.45
C LYS A 104 -21.22 26.55 26.98
N SER A 105 -20.02 26.06 26.73
CA SER A 105 -19.47 25.89 25.37
C SER A 105 -19.90 24.54 24.83
N ALA A 106 -20.52 24.51 23.66
CA ALA A 106 -21.00 23.31 23.00
C ALA A 106 -20.13 22.97 21.80
N PHE A 107 -19.84 21.68 21.64
CA PHE A 107 -19.04 21.13 20.55
C PHE A 107 -19.78 19.99 19.87
N GLN A 108 -19.70 19.91 18.54
CA GLN A 108 -20.46 18.97 17.71
C GLN A 108 -19.54 18.22 16.74
N GLN A 109 -19.83 16.93 16.56
CA GLN A 109 -19.11 16.06 15.64
C GLN A 109 -19.01 16.66 14.24
N GLY A 110 -17.79 16.70 13.69
CA GLY A 110 -17.51 17.18 12.34
C GLY A 110 -17.49 18.71 12.20
N ASP A 111 -17.81 19.47 13.24
CA ASP A 111 -17.67 20.93 13.27
C ASP A 111 -16.42 21.32 14.07
N ASN A 112 -16.50 21.24 15.40
CA ASN A 112 -15.42 21.56 16.33
C ASN A 112 -15.10 20.42 17.31
N LEU A 113 -15.68 19.24 17.08
CA LEU A 113 -15.41 17.99 17.78
C LEU A 113 -15.18 16.86 16.75
N LEU A 114 -14.27 15.95 17.04
CA LEU A 114 -14.09 14.70 16.32
C LEU A 114 -13.94 13.55 17.31
N ILE A 115 -15.04 12.89 17.62
CA ILE A 115 -15.00 11.60 18.33
C ILE A 115 -14.63 10.51 17.33
N MET A 116 -13.60 9.75 17.67
CA MET A 116 -13.07 8.65 16.86
C MET A 116 -13.53 7.31 17.41
N THR A 117 -13.64 7.18 18.73
CA THR A 117 -14.09 5.94 19.38
C THR A 117 -14.97 6.21 20.59
N GLY A 118 -15.74 5.19 20.95
CA GLY A 118 -16.52 5.14 22.18
C GLY A 118 -17.99 5.45 21.99
N ASN A 119 -18.83 4.63 22.63
CA ASN A 119 -20.28 4.81 22.68
C ASN A 119 -20.67 5.16 24.11
N ILE A 120 -21.24 6.35 24.30
CA ILE A 120 -21.68 6.78 25.61
C ILE A 120 -23.02 7.52 25.49
N PRO A 121 -24.05 7.16 26.29
CA PRO A 121 -25.24 7.99 26.39
C PRO A 121 -24.85 9.36 26.96
N ALA A 122 -25.76 10.34 26.85
CA ALA A 122 -25.56 11.65 27.45
C ALA A 122 -25.19 11.52 28.95
N THR A 123 -23.92 11.78 29.24
CA THR A 123 -23.31 11.53 30.55
C THR A 123 -22.77 12.83 31.10
N LYS A 124 -23.27 13.21 32.28
CA LYS A 124 -22.84 14.41 33.00
C LYS A 124 -21.73 14.05 33.98
N THR A 125 -20.59 14.75 33.87
CA THR A 125 -19.43 14.55 34.73
C THR A 125 -18.64 15.85 34.85
N ASP A 126 -17.47 15.79 35.48
CA ASP A 126 -16.49 16.87 35.48
C ASP A 126 -15.47 16.65 34.35
N ALA A 127 -14.88 17.74 33.85
CA ALA A 127 -13.70 17.72 33.01
C ALA A 127 -12.47 18.24 33.77
N VAL A 128 -11.34 17.60 33.52
CA VAL A 128 -10.04 17.91 34.12
C VAL A 128 -8.97 17.99 33.04
N PHE A 129 -8.04 18.93 33.20
CA PHE A 129 -6.89 19.04 32.31
C PHE A 129 -5.71 18.24 32.88
N ALA A 130 -5.12 17.36 32.06
CA ALA A 130 -4.00 16.51 32.44
C ALA A 130 -2.77 16.76 31.56
N ASN A 131 -2.48 18.02 31.23
CA ASN A 131 -1.32 18.40 30.40
C ASN A 131 -1.22 17.55 29.12
N PHE A 132 -0.20 16.71 28.91
CA PHE A 132 -0.10 15.83 27.73
C PHE A 132 -0.83 14.49 27.90
N GLY A 133 -1.36 14.18 29.09
CA GLY A 133 -1.91 12.86 29.41
C GLY A 133 -0.85 11.77 29.32
N TRP A 134 0.39 12.11 29.69
CA TRP A 134 1.54 11.22 29.53
C TRP A 134 2.01 10.69 30.88
N ALA A 135 2.43 9.44 30.87
CA ALA A 135 3.16 8.82 31.95
C ALA A 135 4.28 7.96 31.39
N ASP A 136 5.44 8.09 32.00
CA ASP A 136 6.67 7.42 31.61
C ASP A 136 7.48 7.06 32.86
N GLU A 137 7.72 5.77 33.05
CA GLU A 137 8.46 5.28 34.21
C GLU A 137 9.96 5.56 34.09
N GLU A 138 10.52 5.60 32.88
CA GLU A 138 11.95 5.82 32.65
C GLU A 138 12.34 7.26 32.96
N THR A 139 11.50 8.22 32.59
CA THR A 139 11.73 9.65 32.89
C THR A 139 11.14 10.08 34.23
N GLY A 140 10.27 9.26 34.82
CA GLY A 140 9.51 9.57 36.04
C GLY A 140 8.40 10.61 35.83
N HIS A 141 8.13 11.01 34.58
CA HIS A 141 7.06 11.95 34.24
C HIS A 141 5.69 11.29 34.38
N ASN A 142 4.73 11.95 35.03
CA ASN A 142 3.37 11.44 35.14
C ASN A 142 2.36 12.58 35.35
N ASP A 143 1.65 12.94 34.27
CA ASP A 143 0.63 14.00 34.28
C ASP A 143 -0.63 13.63 35.07
N TYR A 144 -0.86 12.35 35.37
CA TYR A 144 -1.98 11.87 36.18
C TYR A 144 -1.69 11.90 37.68
N LYS A 145 -0.43 12.08 38.08
CA LYS A 145 -0.02 12.01 39.48
C LYS A 145 -0.70 13.10 40.32
N GLY A 146 -1.53 12.68 41.27
CA GLY A 146 -2.27 13.60 42.15
C GLY A 146 -3.50 14.24 41.51
N LEU A 147 -3.85 13.86 40.27
CA LEU A 147 -5.03 14.34 39.58
C LEU A 147 -6.18 13.33 39.68
N ASP A 148 -7.33 13.76 40.17
CA ASP A 148 -8.53 12.91 40.25
C ASP A 148 -9.23 12.87 38.88
N VAL A 149 -8.90 11.88 38.06
CA VAL A 149 -9.48 11.69 36.70
C VAL A 149 -10.57 10.62 36.63
N LYS A 150 -10.77 9.86 37.70
CA LYS A 150 -11.71 8.73 37.69
C LYS A 150 -13.14 9.20 37.39
N GLY A 151 -13.78 8.60 36.40
CA GLY A 151 -15.14 8.92 35.99
C GLY A 151 -15.28 10.22 35.19
N LYS A 152 -14.18 10.90 34.83
CA LYS A 152 -14.18 12.26 34.26
C LYS A 152 -13.76 12.28 32.80
N VAL A 153 -14.09 13.38 32.13
CA VAL A 153 -13.52 13.73 30.82
C VAL A 153 -12.13 14.31 31.06
N VAL A 154 -11.11 13.67 30.51
CA VAL A 154 -9.74 14.16 30.58
C VAL A 154 -9.43 14.91 29.30
N VAL A 155 -9.04 16.19 29.43
CA VAL A 155 -8.63 17.05 28.33
C VAL A 155 -7.11 17.18 28.34
N VAL A 156 -6.46 17.04 27.19
CA VAL A 156 -4.99 17.04 27.07
C VAL A 156 -4.51 17.82 25.85
N LEU A 157 -3.24 18.19 25.84
CA LEU A 157 -2.49 18.69 24.68
C LEU A 157 -2.13 17.55 23.72
N PRO A 158 -1.92 17.83 22.43
CA PRO A 158 -1.48 16.82 21.48
C PRO A 158 -0.03 16.40 21.72
N GLY A 159 0.32 15.17 21.35
CA GLY A 159 1.69 14.66 21.43
C GLY A 159 2.14 14.31 22.84
N THR A 160 3.44 14.47 23.06
CA THR A 160 4.17 14.09 24.27
C THR A 160 4.86 15.31 24.88
N PRO A 161 5.30 15.26 26.15
CA PRO A 161 6.13 16.30 26.74
C PRO A 161 7.38 16.64 25.91
N GLU A 162 7.93 15.66 25.21
CA GLU A 162 9.18 15.78 24.43
C GLU A 162 8.94 16.26 22.99
N GLY A 163 7.73 16.16 22.46
CA GLY A 163 7.48 16.50 21.06
C GLY A 163 6.01 16.52 20.62
N GLN A 164 5.72 17.47 19.73
CA GLN A 164 4.39 17.71 19.14
C GLN A 164 4.40 17.68 17.60
N ALA A 165 5.50 17.19 17.01
CA ALA A 165 5.54 16.95 15.56
C ALA A 165 4.45 15.93 15.18
N PRO A 166 3.82 16.03 13.99
CA PRO A 166 2.67 15.18 13.63
C PRO A 166 2.90 13.67 13.82
N LEU A 167 4.07 13.16 13.45
CA LEU A 167 4.42 11.75 13.64
C LEU A 167 4.45 11.35 15.12
N VAL A 168 5.00 12.21 15.98
CA VAL A 168 5.03 11.99 17.44
C VAL A 168 3.61 12.01 18.01
N VAL A 169 2.78 12.96 17.56
CA VAL A 169 1.38 13.06 17.96
C VAL A 169 0.64 11.76 17.63
N PHE A 170 0.72 11.30 16.39
CA PHE A 170 -0.01 10.12 15.95
C PHE A 170 0.45 8.84 16.65
N ASN A 171 1.77 8.67 16.86
CA ASN A 171 2.31 7.53 17.60
C ASN A 171 1.89 7.54 19.09
N ALA A 172 1.74 8.72 19.70
CA ALA A 172 1.36 8.84 21.11
C ALA A 172 -0.12 8.51 21.39
N MET A 173 -1.02 8.66 20.40
CA MET A 173 -2.47 8.53 20.59
C MET A 173 -2.87 7.22 21.29
N LYS A 174 -2.28 6.08 20.87
CA LYS A 174 -2.60 4.76 21.44
C LYS A 174 -2.23 4.68 22.93
N LYS A 175 -1.00 5.08 23.29
CA LYS A 175 -0.52 5.06 24.68
C LYS A 175 -1.32 6.03 25.56
N LYS A 176 -1.65 7.22 25.06
CA LYS A 176 -2.48 8.20 25.80
C LYS A 176 -3.87 7.68 26.10
N ARG A 177 -4.52 7.02 25.14
CA ARG A 177 -5.81 6.34 25.38
C ARG A 177 -5.67 5.30 26.49
N GLN A 178 -4.67 4.44 26.41
CA GLN A 178 -4.40 3.40 27.40
C GLN A 178 -4.22 4.00 28.80
N LEU A 179 -3.36 5.00 28.95
CA LEU A 179 -3.10 5.68 30.23
C LEU A 179 -4.38 6.31 30.82
N ALA A 180 -5.18 6.97 29.99
CA ALA A 180 -6.46 7.55 30.44
C ALA A 180 -7.44 6.47 30.93
N MET A 181 -7.54 5.34 30.21
CA MET A 181 -8.37 4.20 30.61
C MET A 181 -7.90 3.56 31.92
N GLU A 182 -6.59 3.31 32.06
CA GLU A 182 -5.98 2.72 33.26
C GLU A 182 -6.18 3.61 34.50
N ASN A 183 -6.16 4.93 34.33
CA ASN A 183 -6.46 5.89 35.39
C ASN A 183 -7.97 6.09 35.64
N GLY A 184 -8.82 5.41 34.88
CA GLY A 184 -10.28 5.34 35.09
C GLY A 184 -11.07 6.51 34.53
N ALA A 185 -10.52 7.26 33.57
CA ALA A 185 -11.28 8.30 32.86
C ALA A 185 -12.41 7.68 32.02
N VAL A 186 -13.49 8.44 31.80
CA VAL A 186 -14.56 8.02 30.87
C VAL A 186 -14.33 8.51 29.45
N ALA A 187 -13.49 9.54 29.29
CA ALA A 187 -13.11 10.03 27.98
C ALA A 187 -11.72 10.68 27.99
N LEU A 188 -11.05 10.64 26.85
CA LEU A 188 -9.86 11.43 26.54
C LEU A 188 -10.14 12.32 25.33
N ILE A 189 -10.01 13.62 25.53
CA ILE A 189 -10.20 14.64 24.49
C ILE A 189 -8.89 15.41 24.29
N GLU A 190 -8.29 15.27 23.11
CA GLU A 190 -7.10 16.03 22.75
C GLU A 190 -7.48 17.38 22.15
N LEU A 191 -6.83 18.45 22.60
CA LEU A 191 -6.99 19.77 22.02
C LEU A 191 -6.32 19.80 20.64
N TYR A 192 -7.07 20.24 19.64
CA TYR A 192 -6.56 20.41 18.29
C TYR A 192 -5.70 21.68 18.21
N ARG A 193 -4.39 21.51 18.37
CA ARG A 193 -3.36 22.56 18.28
C ARG A 193 -2.24 22.20 17.31
N LEU A 194 -2.59 21.45 16.27
CA LEU A 194 -1.66 21.01 15.23
C LEU A 194 -1.41 22.15 14.22
N GLN A 195 -0.26 22.08 13.54
CA GLN A 195 0.19 23.13 12.61
C GLN A 195 -0.59 23.15 11.27
N PHE A 196 -1.40 22.13 11.00
CA PHE A 196 -2.19 22.03 9.78
C PHE A 196 -3.68 22.30 10.05
N PRO A 197 -4.46 22.74 9.04
CA PRO A 197 -5.86 23.11 9.25
C PRO A 197 -6.74 21.93 9.70
N TRP A 198 -7.69 22.21 10.60
CA TRP A 198 -8.67 21.23 11.13
C TRP A 198 -9.40 20.45 10.04
N GLU A 199 -9.65 21.11 8.91
CA GLU A 199 -10.42 20.54 7.80
C GLU A 199 -9.66 19.37 7.14
N PHE A 200 -8.33 19.42 7.12
CA PHE A 200 -7.49 18.29 6.71
C PHE A 200 -7.51 17.15 7.73
N PHE A 201 -7.59 17.47 9.02
CA PHE A 201 -7.69 16.46 10.07
C PHE A 201 -9.04 15.72 10.01
N LEU A 202 -10.13 16.46 9.79
CA LEU A 202 -11.46 15.90 9.58
C LEU A 202 -11.53 15.05 8.31
N SER A 203 -10.97 15.50 7.18
CA SER A 203 -11.03 14.72 5.94
C SER A 203 -10.28 13.38 6.06
N TYR A 204 -9.27 13.31 6.92
CA TYR A 204 -8.51 12.10 7.17
C TYR A 204 -9.21 11.15 8.17
N PHE A 205 -9.65 11.66 9.32
CA PHE A 205 -10.15 10.84 10.44
C PHE A 205 -11.67 10.75 10.55
N ASN A 206 -12.43 11.63 9.87
CA ASN A 206 -13.89 11.65 9.90
C ASN A 206 -14.51 10.98 8.65
N LYS A 207 -13.88 9.91 8.15
CA LYS A 207 -14.36 9.09 7.03
C LYS A 207 -14.33 7.62 7.39
N GLU A 208 -15.04 6.81 6.61
CA GLU A 208 -14.94 5.36 6.72
C GLU A 208 -13.52 4.90 6.36
N SER A 209 -12.97 4.02 7.19
CA SER A 209 -11.69 3.35 6.96
C SER A 209 -11.88 1.83 6.92
N LEU A 210 -11.07 1.14 6.13
CA LEU A 210 -11.02 -0.31 6.07
C LEU A 210 -9.74 -0.83 6.73
N SER A 211 -9.83 -1.94 7.46
CA SER A 211 -8.70 -2.73 7.98
C SER A 211 -8.98 -4.22 7.79
N LEU A 212 -7.96 -5.09 7.87
CA LEU A 212 -8.19 -6.54 7.83
C LEU A 212 -9.02 -6.98 9.04
N ALA A 213 -9.96 -7.92 8.82
CA ALA A 213 -10.90 -8.34 9.85
C ALA A 213 -10.25 -9.15 11.00
N ASP A 214 -9.09 -9.78 10.76
CA ASP A 214 -8.37 -10.63 11.73
C ASP A 214 -7.17 -9.94 12.41
N ASP A 215 -6.95 -8.63 12.20
CA ASP A 215 -6.01 -7.78 13.00
C ASP A 215 -6.50 -7.60 14.47
N MET A 216 -7.32 -8.54 14.93
CA MET A 216 -8.14 -8.61 16.14
C MET A 216 -7.38 -9.10 17.38
N GLU A 217 -6.07 -8.88 17.47
CA GLU A 217 -5.41 -8.91 18.79
C GLU A 217 -5.51 -7.57 19.55
N SER A 218 -6.27 -6.56 19.07
CA SER A 218 -6.50 -5.36 19.90
C SER A 218 -7.80 -4.55 19.79
N THR A 219 -8.85 -4.99 19.10
CA THR A 219 -10.10 -4.17 19.01
C THR A 219 -11.43 -4.92 19.03
N ALA A 220 -11.41 -6.23 19.31
CA ALA A 220 -12.60 -7.02 19.67
C ALA A 220 -13.24 -6.61 21.01
N GLU A 221 -12.93 -5.42 21.53
CA GLU A 221 -13.77 -4.80 22.54
C GLU A 221 -15.06 -4.35 21.84
N ALA A 222 -16.20 -4.84 22.35
CA ALA A 222 -17.48 -4.17 22.18
C ALA A 222 -17.29 -2.64 22.31
N PRO A 223 -18.02 -1.78 21.56
CA PRO A 223 -17.78 -0.34 21.57
C PRO A 223 -17.56 0.13 23.00
N SER A 224 -16.30 0.44 23.31
CA SER A 224 -15.90 0.75 24.67
C SER A 224 -16.72 1.95 25.13
N ASN A 225 -17.17 1.95 26.38
CA ASN A 225 -17.78 3.16 26.94
C ASN A 225 -16.76 4.30 27.04
N PHE A 226 -15.46 3.99 26.89
CA PHE A 226 -14.41 4.98 26.84
C PHE A 226 -14.43 5.75 25.52
N VAL A 227 -14.61 7.06 25.62
CA VAL A 227 -14.65 7.95 24.44
C VAL A 227 -13.27 8.55 24.18
N TYR A 228 -12.82 8.50 22.93
CA TYR A 228 -11.63 9.22 22.48
C TYR A 228 -11.96 10.14 21.32
N GLY A 229 -11.46 11.37 21.39
CA GLY A 229 -11.63 12.33 20.31
C GLY A 229 -10.77 13.57 20.42
N TRP A 230 -11.03 14.49 19.52
CA TRP A 230 -10.32 15.75 19.35
C TRP A 230 -11.29 16.93 19.43
N LEU A 231 -10.82 18.06 19.95
CA LEU A 231 -11.61 19.27 20.11
C LEU A 231 -10.88 20.48 19.54
N LYS A 232 -11.53 21.19 18.62
CA LYS A 232 -11.09 22.51 18.13
C LYS A 232 -11.75 23.57 19.01
N GLU A 233 -10.94 24.40 19.67
CA GLU A 233 -11.43 25.32 20.70
C GLU A 233 -12.40 26.36 20.12
N GLY A 234 -12.09 26.93 18.95
CA GLY A 234 -12.93 27.95 18.31
C GLY A 234 -13.30 29.07 19.29
N ASP A 235 -14.58 29.46 19.31
CA ASP A 235 -15.11 30.49 20.22
C ASP A 235 -15.11 30.10 21.70
N ALA A 236 -14.74 28.86 22.04
CA ALA A 236 -14.67 28.37 23.41
C ALA A 236 -13.27 28.54 24.06
N GLU A 237 -12.37 29.29 23.44
CA GLU A 237 -10.99 29.52 23.90
C GLU A 237 -10.93 29.93 25.38
N GLU A 238 -11.82 30.80 25.86
CA GLU A 238 -11.84 31.21 27.27
C GLU A 238 -12.21 30.03 28.22
N SER A 239 -13.18 29.21 27.83
CA SER A 239 -13.59 28.03 28.60
C SER A 239 -12.45 27.02 28.70
N ILE A 240 -11.74 26.79 27.59
CA ILE A 240 -10.60 25.88 27.54
C ILE A 240 -9.41 26.45 28.32
N LYS A 241 -9.09 27.74 28.14
CA LYS A 241 -8.05 28.42 28.91
C LYS A 241 -8.25 28.25 30.41
N ARG A 242 -9.46 28.52 30.91
CA ARG A 242 -9.81 28.32 32.32
C ARG A 242 -9.60 26.89 32.79
N LEU A 243 -9.96 25.90 31.97
CA LEU A 243 -9.73 24.49 32.26
C LEU A 243 -8.21 24.18 32.35
N THR A 244 -7.41 24.69 31.41
CA THR A 244 -5.95 24.50 31.39
C THR A 244 -5.23 25.21 32.55
N GLU A 245 -5.81 26.27 33.11
CA GLU A 245 -5.34 26.96 34.34
C GLU A 245 -5.71 26.19 35.63
N GLY A 246 -6.27 24.98 35.52
CA GLY A 246 -6.63 24.13 36.66
C GLY A 246 -8.00 24.38 37.25
N LYS A 247 -8.87 25.18 36.61
CA LYS A 247 -10.26 25.36 37.06
C LYS A 247 -11.09 24.17 36.60
N ARG A 248 -11.91 23.62 37.50
CA ARG A 248 -12.84 22.53 37.16
C ARG A 248 -13.88 23.02 36.13
N ALA A 249 -14.21 22.17 35.16
CA ALA A 249 -15.31 22.39 34.24
C ALA A 249 -16.36 21.28 34.41
N LYS A 250 -17.64 21.62 34.21
CA LYS A 250 -18.70 20.63 34.05
C LYS A 250 -18.70 20.13 32.61
N ALA A 251 -18.87 18.84 32.42
CA ALA A 251 -18.92 18.20 31.12
C ALA A 251 -20.23 17.43 30.92
N GLU A 252 -20.78 17.49 29.72
CA GLU A 252 -21.82 16.56 29.26
C GLU A 252 -21.39 16.01 27.90
N LEU A 253 -21.15 14.70 27.83
CA LEU A 253 -20.64 14.02 26.65
C LEU A 253 -21.66 13.00 26.15
N SER A 254 -21.85 12.93 24.84
CA SER A 254 -22.60 11.86 24.19
C SER A 254 -21.93 11.46 22.87
N SER A 255 -21.96 10.17 22.56
CA SER A 255 -21.46 9.63 21.30
C SER A 255 -22.27 8.39 20.96
N LYS A 256 -22.73 8.26 19.72
CA LYS A 256 -23.38 7.02 19.27
C LYS A 256 -22.41 5.87 19.01
N GLY A 257 -21.10 6.10 19.14
CA GLY A 257 -20.06 5.15 18.78
C GLY A 257 -19.85 5.06 17.27
N PHE A 258 -18.74 4.43 16.89
CA PHE A 258 -18.49 4.07 15.50
C PHE A 258 -19.42 2.93 15.07
N SER A 259 -19.70 2.84 13.78
CA SER A 259 -20.30 1.64 13.20
C SER A 259 -19.22 0.75 12.60
N ARG A 260 -19.41 -0.56 12.75
CA ARG A 260 -18.60 -1.59 12.10
C ARG A 260 -19.46 -2.37 11.12
N ARG A 261 -18.92 -2.68 9.95
CA ARG A 261 -19.52 -3.65 9.03
C ARG A 261 -18.42 -4.46 8.37
N THR A 262 -18.69 -5.74 8.13
CA THR A 262 -17.81 -6.56 7.31
C THR A 262 -17.92 -6.12 5.85
N VAL A 263 -16.78 -6.02 5.19
CA VAL A 263 -16.65 -5.76 3.77
C VAL A 263 -15.78 -6.87 3.19
N MET A 264 -16.23 -7.50 2.11
CA MET A 264 -15.41 -8.48 1.41
C MET A 264 -14.88 -7.84 0.14
N SER A 265 -13.61 -8.06 -0.14
CA SER A 265 -13.01 -7.84 -1.46
C SER A 265 -12.24 -9.10 -1.86
N ASN A 266 -11.55 -9.09 -2.99
CA ASN A 266 -10.80 -10.25 -3.45
C ASN A 266 -9.41 -9.86 -3.95
N ASN A 267 -8.38 -10.61 -3.56
CA ASN A 267 -7.26 -10.75 -4.46
C ASN A 267 -7.67 -11.67 -5.62
N VAL A 268 -7.26 -11.36 -6.83
CA VAL A 268 -7.46 -12.21 -8.02
C VAL A 268 -6.16 -12.93 -8.33
N ILE A 269 -6.19 -14.26 -8.28
CA ILE A 269 -5.02 -15.12 -8.36
C ILE A 269 -5.21 -16.24 -9.38
N GLY A 270 -4.19 -16.44 -10.21
CA GLY A 270 -4.06 -17.59 -11.10
C GLY A 270 -2.61 -17.96 -11.31
N MET A 271 -2.34 -19.14 -11.88
CA MET A 271 -0.97 -19.59 -12.14
C MET A 271 -0.81 -20.29 -13.47
N ILE A 272 0.42 -20.31 -13.95
CA ILE A 272 0.89 -21.22 -15.01
C ILE A 272 1.99 -22.12 -14.44
N GLU A 273 2.05 -23.36 -14.93
CA GLU A 273 3.09 -24.31 -14.54
C GLU A 273 4.35 -24.06 -15.39
N GLY A 274 5.50 -24.10 -14.73
CA GLY A 274 6.81 -24.00 -15.36
C GLY A 274 7.13 -25.20 -16.27
N THR A 275 8.02 -24.97 -17.23
CA THR A 275 8.44 -25.98 -18.21
C THR A 275 9.54 -26.92 -17.70
N ASP A 276 10.29 -26.51 -16.69
CA ASP A 276 11.43 -27.27 -16.17
C ASP A 276 10.96 -28.22 -15.05
N PRO A 277 11.11 -29.55 -15.19
CA PRO A 277 10.67 -30.51 -14.19
C PRO A 277 11.28 -30.34 -12.80
N GLU A 278 12.46 -29.70 -12.69
CA GLU A 278 13.14 -29.47 -11.42
C GLU A 278 12.76 -28.12 -10.80
N LEU A 279 12.43 -27.11 -11.62
CA LEU A 279 12.16 -25.74 -11.16
C LEU A 279 10.67 -25.37 -11.13
N LYS A 280 9.77 -26.19 -11.68
CA LYS A 280 8.34 -25.85 -11.76
C LYS A 280 7.63 -25.76 -10.41
N ASP A 281 8.19 -26.31 -9.34
CA ASP A 281 7.66 -26.16 -7.97
C ASP A 281 8.26 -24.92 -7.26
N GLU A 282 9.05 -24.11 -7.96
CA GLU A 282 9.46 -22.78 -7.59
C GLU A 282 8.60 -21.73 -8.32
N TYR A 283 8.18 -20.69 -7.61
CA TYR A 283 7.19 -19.73 -8.12
C TYR A 283 7.74 -18.31 -8.22
N MET A 284 7.73 -17.76 -9.43
CA MET A 284 7.81 -16.31 -9.64
C MET A 284 6.46 -15.69 -9.32
N LEU A 285 6.42 -14.65 -8.47
CA LEU A 285 5.19 -13.97 -8.10
C LEU A 285 5.12 -12.60 -8.78
N LEU A 286 4.17 -12.42 -9.70
CA LEU A 286 3.91 -11.13 -10.34
C LEU A 286 2.69 -10.48 -9.69
N THR A 287 2.87 -9.25 -9.22
CA THR A 287 1.81 -8.50 -8.52
C THR A 287 1.55 -7.13 -9.14
N ALA A 288 0.30 -6.70 -9.06
CA ALA A 288 -0.14 -5.32 -9.30
C ALA A 288 -1.43 -5.11 -8.51
N HIS A 289 -1.63 -3.94 -7.91
CA HIS A 289 -2.95 -3.64 -7.35
C HIS A 289 -3.89 -3.13 -8.44
N TYR A 290 -5.17 -3.47 -8.28
CA TYR A 290 -6.21 -3.08 -9.23
C TYR A 290 -7.23 -2.10 -8.63
N ASP A 291 -7.17 -1.83 -7.33
CA ASP A 291 -7.96 -0.77 -6.70
C ASP A 291 -7.41 0.62 -7.01
N HIS A 292 -8.22 1.64 -6.73
CA HIS A 292 -7.78 3.04 -6.70
C HIS A 292 -8.61 3.81 -5.66
N VAL A 293 -8.49 5.14 -5.60
CA VAL A 293 -9.03 5.95 -4.50
C VAL A 293 -10.54 6.14 -4.49
N GLY A 294 -11.25 5.98 -5.63
CA GLY A 294 -12.72 6.06 -5.72
C GLY A 294 -13.27 7.38 -6.27
N MET A 295 -14.34 7.89 -5.65
CA MET A 295 -15.06 9.09 -6.14
C MET A 295 -15.28 10.13 -5.04
N GLY A 296 -15.43 11.39 -5.47
CA GLY A 296 -15.80 12.53 -4.64
C GLY A 296 -14.91 12.67 -3.40
N LYS A 297 -15.51 12.84 -2.22
CA LYS A 297 -14.79 13.02 -0.95
C LYS A 297 -13.92 11.84 -0.54
N ASN A 298 -14.20 10.66 -1.08
CA ASN A 298 -13.42 9.46 -0.81
C ASN A 298 -12.19 9.36 -1.72
N GLY A 299 -12.12 10.15 -2.80
CA GLY A 299 -10.99 10.21 -3.72
C GLY A 299 -9.76 10.91 -3.15
N GLY A 300 -8.77 11.12 -4.01
CA GLY A 300 -7.44 11.57 -3.57
C GLY A 300 -7.25 13.09 -3.56
N GLY A 301 -7.75 13.78 -4.58
CA GLY A 301 -7.48 15.18 -4.88
C GLY A 301 -8.72 16.08 -4.90
N ALA A 302 -8.56 17.28 -5.46
CA ALA A 302 -9.68 18.19 -5.70
C ALA A 302 -10.55 17.68 -6.86
N TYR A 303 -11.86 17.92 -6.79
CA TYR A 303 -12.84 17.46 -7.78
C TYR A 303 -14.00 18.45 -7.92
N THR A 304 -14.78 18.34 -9.01
CA THR A 304 -15.99 19.15 -9.24
C THR A 304 -17.24 18.26 -9.27
N ALA A 305 -18.43 18.86 -9.36
CA ALA A 305 -19.66 18.06 -9.49
C ALA A 305 -19.75 17.35 -10.85
N GLU A 306 -19.12 17.92 -11.87
CA GLU A 306 -19.08 17.42 -13.24
C GLU A 306 -18.03 16.31 -13.41
N ASP A 307 -16.91 16.40 -12.70
CA ASP A 307 -15.85 15.40 -12.70
C ASP A 307 -15.41 15.09 -11.27
N SER A 308 -15.84 13.91 -10.78
CA SER A 308 -15.63 13.44 -9.42
C SER A 308 -15.12 12.01 -9.35
N ILE A 309 -14.72 11.43 -10.47
CA ILE A 309 -14.20 10.06 -10.54
C ILE A 309 -12.69 10.13 -10.65
N PHE A 310 -12.00 9.38 -9.81
CA PHE A 310 -10.55 9.24 -9.90
C PHE A 310 -10.29 7.94 -10.63
N ASN A 311 -10.04 8.02 -11.94
CA ASN A 311 -10.02 6.85 -12.81
C ASN A 311 -8.76 5.99 -12.66
N GLY A 312 -7.66 6.52 -12.14
CA GLY A 312 -6.47 5.72 -11.82
C GLY A 312 -5.87 5.04 -13.05
N ALA A 313 -5.72 5.78 -14.15
CA ALA A 313 -5.15 5.26 -15.39
C ALA A 313 -3.66 4.92 -15.21
N ARG A 314 -2.88 5.84 -14.64
CA ARG A 314 -1.48 5.65 -14.29
C ARG A 314 -1.34 4.80 -13.03
N ASP A 315 -2.21 5.05 -12.06
CA ASP A 315 -2.22 4.42 -10.75
C ASP A 315 -3.53 3.65 -10.48
N ASN A 316 -3.59 2.33 -10.67
CA ASN A 316 -2.57 1.49 -11.28
C ASN A 316 -3.16 0.60 -12.38
N ALA A 317 -4.03 1.18 -13.21
CA ALA A 317 -4.50 0.50 -14.41
C ALA A 317 -3.35 0.19 -15.38
N MET A 318 -2.27 1.00 -15.42
CA MET A 318 -1.05 0.69 -16.18
C MET A 318 -0.38 -0.60 -15.70
N GLY A 319 -0.09 -0.76 -14.41
CA GLY A 319 0.52 -1.97 -13.86
C GLY A 319 -0.40 -3.19 -13.96
N THR A 320 -1.70 -3.02 -13.69
CA THR A 320 -2.69 -4.09 -13.89
C THR A 320 -2.76 -4.53 -15.38
N THR A 321 -2.66 -3.59 -16.31
CA THR A 321 -2.57 -3.90 -17.75
C THR A 321 -1.28 -4.63 -18.09
N ALA A 322 -0.15 -4.25 -17.49
CA ALA A 322 1.11 -4.97 -17.67
C ALA A 322 1.03 -6.40 -17.13
N LEU A 323 0.36 -6.61 -15.99
CA LEU A 323 0.07 -7.94 -15.44
C LEU A 323 -0.79 -8.77 -16.40
N LEU A 324 -1.84 -8.21 -17.01
CA LEU A 324 -2.65 -8.88 -18.04
C LEU A 324 -1.84 -9.20 -19.30
N GLY A 325 -0.93 -8.32 -19.70
CA GLY A 325 0.04 -8.60 -20.77
C GLY A 325 0.94 -9.80 -20.42
N ALA A 326 1.40 -9.89 -19.17
CA ALA A 326 2.19 -11.01 -18.67
C ALA A 326 1.39 -12.31 -18.67
N VAL A 327 0.14 -12.28 -18.22
CA VAL A 327 -0.80 -13.40 -18.28
C VAL A 327 -0.90 -13.92 -19.71
N LYS A 328 -1.12 -13.05 -20.70
CA LYS A 328 -1.18 -13.44 -22.12
C LYS A 328 0.14 -14.02 -22.63
N SER A 329 1.25 -13.32 -22.45
CA SER A 329 2.55 -13.72 -23.03
C SER A 329 3.12 -14.99 -22.39
N LEU A 330 3.11 -15.05 -21.06
CA LEU A 330 3.71 -16.16 -20.33
C LEU A 330 2.83 -17.42 -20.40
N SER A 331 1.50 -17.32 -20.54
CA SER A 331 0.67 -18.52 -20.79
C SER A 331 0.90 -19.15 -22.16
N GLN A 332 1.24 -18.34 -23.18
CA GLN A 332 1.56 -18.85 -24.53
C GLN A 332 2.91 -19.56 -24.59
N LYS A 333 3.91 -19.04 -23.86
CA LYS A 333 5.23 -19.67 -23.70
C LYS A 333 5.62 -19.59 -22.22
N PRO A 334 5.31 -20.59 -21.40
CA PRO A 334 5.67 -20.59 -19.98
C PRO A 334 7.19 -20.59 -19.77
N PRO A 335 7.71 -19.90 -18.74
CA PRO A 335 9.13 -19.97 -18.37
C PRO A 335 9.46 -21.31 -17.69
N ARG A 336 10.70 -21.48 -17.22
CA ARG A 336 11.17 -22.68 -16.51
C ARG A 336 10.48 -22.86 -15.16
N ARG A 337 10.41 -21.80 -14.36
CA ARG A 337 9.65 -21.75 -13.10
C ARG A 337 8.17 -21.53 -13.32
N SER A 338 7.35 -21.94 -12.35
CA SER A 338 5.93 -21.57 -12.36
C SER A 338 5.77 -20.08 -12.08
N VAL A 339 4.68 -19.49 -12.55
CA VAL A 339 4.37 -18.08 -12.33
C VAL A 339 3.00 -17.94 -11.71
N ILE A 340 2.93 -17.22 -10.58
CA ILE A 340 1.69 -16.78 -9.94
C ILE A 340 1.43 -15.35 -10.40
N PHE A 341 0.23 -15.10 -10.91
CA PHE A 341 -0.29 -13.77 -11.20
C PHE A 341 -1.26 -13.40 -10.10
N LEU A 342 -0.95 -12.36 -9.35
CA LEU A 342 -1.71 -11.93 -8.18
C LEU A 342 -2.06 -10.45 -8.32
N ALA A 343 -3.27 -10.17 -8.79
CA ALA A 343 -3.82 -8.82 -8.74
C ALA A 343 -4.44 -8.58 -7.35
N VAL A 344 -3.93 -7.59 -6.61
CA VAL A 344 -4.31 -7.37 -5.21
C VAL A 344 -5.28 -6.21 -5.04
N THR A 345 -6.10 -6.31 -4.00
CA THR A 345 -7.02 -5.26 -3.56
C THR A 345 -6.46 -4.56 -2.32
N GLY A 346 -6.90 -3.33 -2.05
CA GLY A 346 -6.61 -2.67 -0.78
C GLY A 346 -5.20 -2.12 -0.66
N GLU A 347 -4.51 -1.87 -1.78
CA GLU A 347 -3.21 -1.21 -1.77
C GLU A 347 -3.34 0.21 -1.21
N GLU A 348 -4.31 0.95 -1.72
CA GLU A 348 -4.56 2.38 -1.45
C GLU A 348 -4.94 2.70 0.00
N ILE A 349 -5.32 1.65 0.73
CA ILE A 349 -5.73 1.70 2.13
C ILE A 349 -4.70 1.04 3.05
N GLY A 350 -3.50 0.76 2.54
CA GLY A 350 -2.34 0.30 3.31
C GLY A 350 -1.86 -1.11 2.97
N LEU A 351 -1.81 -1.47 1.70
CA LEU A 351 -1.25 -2.76 1.22
C LEU A 351 -2.01 -3.99 1.72
N LEU A 352 -3.29 -3.84 2.07
CA LEU A 352 -3.97 -4.83 2.91
C LEU A 352 -4.19 -6.16 2.18
N GLY A 353 -4.45 -6.17 0.87
CA GLY A 353 -4.60 -7.41 0.12
C GLY A 353 -3.29 -8.18 -0.04
N SER A 354 -2.18 -7.50 -0.35
CA SER A 354 -0.87 -8.15 -0.42
C SER A 354 -0.38 -8.60 0.95
N GLN A 355 -0.63 -7.82 2.01
CA GLN A 355 -0.38 -8.22 3.39
C GLN A 355 -1.14 -9.49 3.74
N TYR A 356 -2.45 -9.52 3.44
CA TYR A 356 -3.28 -10.69 3.71
C TYR A 356 -2.77 -11.94 2.99
N TYR A 357 -2.39 -11.83 1.72
CA TYR A 357 -1.80 -12.96 0.99
C TYR A 357 -0.46 -13.39 1.62
N ALA A 358 0.41 -12.45 1.98
CA ALA A 358 1.71 -12.77 2.59
C ALA A 358 1.57 -13.42 3.98
N GLU A 359 0.45 -13.21 4.67
CA GLU A 359 0.13 -13.82 5.97
C GLU A 359 -0.64 -15.13 5.86
N THR A 360 -1.44 -15.29 4.80
CA THR A 360 -2.28 -16.46 4.54
C THR A 360 -2.05 -17.00 3.12
N PRO A 361 -0.81 -17.34 2.76
CA PRO A 361 -0.47 -17.63 1.38
C PRO A 361 -1.10 -18.94 0.91
N LEU A 362 -1.69 -18.93 -0.30
CA LEU A 362 -2.25 -20.14 -0.92
C LEU A 362 -1.15 -21.08 -1.44
N ILE A 363 -0.01 -20.52 -1.83
CA ILE A 363 1.24 -21.24 -2.12
C ILE A 363 2.26 -20.85 -1.04
N PRO A 364 2.84 -21.81 -0.28
CA PRO A 364 3.78 -21.50 0.79
C PRO A 364 4.92 -20.58 0.33
N LEU A 365 5.21 -19.52 1.09
CA LEU A 365 6.14 -18.46 0.68
C LEU A 365 7.57 -18.97 0.49
N GLU A 366 7.97 -20.07 1.12
CA GLU A 366 9.27 -20.69 0.90
C GLU A 366 9.47 -21.19 -0.55
N GLN A 367 8.37 -21.44 -1.28
CA GLN A 367 8.38 -21.81 -2.70
C GLN A 367 8.38 -20.59 -3.63
N THR A 368 8.03 -19.40 -3.13
CA THR A 368 8.10 -18.16 -3.90
C THR A 368 9.56 -17.72 -4.01
N VAL A 369 10.12 -17.68 -5.22
CA VAL A 369 11.54 -17.33 -5.42
C VAL A 369 11.78 -15.84 -5.44
N PHE A 370 10.80 -15.09 -5.97
CA PHE A 370 10.93 -13.67 -6.20
C PHE A 370 9.54 -13.04 -6.41
N ASN A 371 9.36 -11.81 -5.94
CA ASN A 371 8.20 -10.99 -6.27
C ASN A 371 8.59 -9.80 -7.14
N LEU A 372 8.04 -9.74 -8.35
CA LEU A 372 8.11 -8.56 -9.21
C LEU A 372 6.75 -7.86 -9.19
N ASN A 373 6.66 -6.80 -8.38
CA ASN A 373 5.50 -5.93 -8.36
C ASN A 373 5.57 -4.92 -9.50
N THR A 374 4.42 -4.48 -10.00
CA THR A 374 4.32 -3.33 -10.90
C THR A 374 3.31 -2.32 -10.42
N ASP A 375 3.80 -1.11 -10.17
CA ASP A 375 3.06 -0.02 -9.55
C ASP A 375 3.84 1.29 -9.67
N GLY A 376 3.17 2.43 -9.58
CA GLY A 376 3.79 3.73 -9.43
C GLY A 376 2.82 4.89 -9.68
N ALA A 377 3.25 6.09 -9.31
CA ALA A 377 2.51 7.34 -9.50
C ALA A 377 2.42 7.82 -10.97
N GLY A 378 2.64 6.93 -11.94
CA GLY A 378 2.83 7.24 -13.35
C GLY A 378 4.27 7.55 -13.73
N TYR A 379 4.45 8.34 -14.79
CA TYR A 379 5.75 8.64 -15.40
C TYR A 379 5.85 10.12 -15.75
N ASN A 380 7.05 10.68 -15.57
CA ASN A 380 7.44 12.01 -16.07
C ASN A 380 8.52 11.91 -17.18
N ASP A 381 9.11 10.72 -17.38
CA ASP A 381 10.03 10.44 -18.48
C ASP A 381 9.76 9.07 -19.11
N ALA A 382 9.21 9.08 -20.33
CA ALA A 382 8.87 7.88 -21.09
C ALA A 382 10.08 7.20 -21.76
N THR A 383 11.31 7.67 -21.51
CA THR A 383 12.54 6.97 -21.93
C THR A 383 13.02 5.94 -20.90
N TYR A 384 12.45 5.93 -19.69
CA TYR A 384 12.83 5.02 -18.61
C TYR A 384 11.73 4.03 -18.23
N VAL A 385 12.15 2.94 -17.61
CA VAL A 385 11.41 2.30 -16.51
C VAL A 385 12.12 2.61 -15.20
N SER A 386 11.36 2.76 -14.13
CA SER A 386 11.96 3.02 -12.81
C SER A 386 11.90 1.77 -11.95
N VAL A 387 12.97 1.50 -11.19
CA VAL A 387 13.08 0.28 -10.38
C VAL A 387 13.30 0.66 -8.93
N ILE A 388 12.26 0.44 -8.14
CA ILE A 388 12.28 0.64 -6.71
C ILE A 388 12.81 -0.65 -6.07
N GLY A 389 13.97 -0.52 -5.42
CA GLY A 389 14.75 -1.63 -4.88
C GLY A 389 15.90 -2.10 -5.76
N TYR A 390 16.25 -1.39 -6.84
CA TYR A 390 17.41 -1.74 -7.69
C TYR A 390 18.67 -1.91 -6.84
N GLY A 391 19.48 -2.93 -7.12
CA GLY A 391 20.71 -3.23 -6.37
C GLY A 391 20.50 -4.04 -5.08
N ARG A 392 19.32 -4.62 -4.85
CA ARG A 392 19.00 -5.32 -3.59
C ARG A 392 18.85 -6.83 -3.70
N THR A 393 18.77 -7.40 -4.91
CA THR A 393 18.35 -8.81 -5.08
C THR A 393 19.13 -9.64 -6.10
N GLY A 394 20.22 -9.10 -6.66
CA GLY A 394 21.03 -9.74 -7.70
C GLY A 394 20.37 -9.84 -9.09
N THR A 395 19.18 -9.27 -9.30
CA THR A 395 18.42 -9.37 -10.56
C THR A 395 18.66 -8.23 -11.54
N ASP A 396 19.52 -7.27 -11.20
CA ASP A 396 19.72 -6.02 -11.96
C ASP A 396 20.04 -6.27 -13.43
N SER A 397 20.90 -7.24 -13.73
CA SER A 397 21.27 -7.56 -15.12
C SER A 397 20.09 -8.04 -15.98
N SER A 398 19.15 -8.78 -15.39
CA SER A 398 17.93 -9.24 -16.05
C SER A 398 16.91 -8.12 -16.22
N ILE A 399 16.88 -7.17 -15.29
CA ILE A 399 16.04 -5.98 -15.38
C ILE A 399 16.56 -5.05 -16.48
N ASP A 400 17.86 -4.76 -16.49
CA ASP A 400 18.50 -3.95 -17.52
C ASP A 400 18.31 -4.58 -18.90
N ALA A 401 18.53 -5.90 -19.03
CA ALA A 401 18.30 -6.60 -20.28
C ALA A 401 16.82 -6.60 -20.72
N GLY A 402 15.90 -6.73 -19.77
CA GLY A 402 14.46 -6.72 -20.01
C GLY A 402 13.93 -5.36 -20.48
N ALA A 403 14.46 -4.26 -19.95
CA ALA A 403 14.08 -2.91 -20.33
C ALA A 403 14.76 -2.44 -21.63
N ASN A 404 16.10 -2.56 -21.69
CA ASN A 404 16.91 -1.96 -22.76
C ASN A 404 16.58 -2.54 -24.14
N ILE A 405 16.14 -3.80 -24.22
CA ILE A 405 15.77 -4.44 -25.49
C ILE A 405 14.55 -3.79 -26.17
N PHE A 406 13.71 -3.06 -25.40
CA PHE A 406 12.59 -2.26 -25.93
C PHE A 406 12.90 -0.76 -26.03
N GLY A 407 14.17 -0.39 -25.80
CA GLY A 407 14.64 0.99 -25.85
C GLY A 407 14.15 1.82 -24.68
N LEU A 408 14.05 1.21 -23.49
CA LEU A 408 13.84 1.90 -22.22
C LEU A 408 15.07 1.71 -21.35
N ASP A 409 15.63 2.80 -20.82
CA ASP A 409 16.71 2.74 -19.84
C ASP A 409 16.14 2.45 -18.43
N VAL A 410 16.99 2.01 -17.50
CA VAL A 410 16.59 1.77 -16.11
C VAL A 410 16.97 2.96 -15.22
N PHE A 411 15.99 3.52 -14.53
CA PHE A 411 16.19 4.55 -13.51
C PHE A 411 16.12 3.93 -12.09
N PRO A 412 17.26 3.85 -11.36
CA PRO A 412 17.29 3.16 -10.08
C PRO A 412 16.78 4.04 -8.93
N ASN A 413 15.89 3.49 -8.10
CA ASN A 413 15.46 4.04 -6.81
C ASN A 413 15.05 5.53 -6.87
N PRO A 414 14.02 5.89 -7.66
CA PRO A 414 13.57 7.27 -7.79
C PRO A 414 13.02 7.84 -6.47
N ALA A 415 13.15 9.16 -6.31
CA ALA A 415 12.63 9.91 -5.17
C ALA A 415 12.94 9.24 -3.80
N PRO A 416 14.22 9.02 -3.45
CA PRO A 416 14.62 8.27 -2.25
C PRO A 416 14.05 8.85 -0.95
N GLU A 417 13.81 10.16 -0.91
CA GLU A 417 13.16 10.85 0.22
C GLU A 417 11.73 10.38 0.51
N GLN A 418 11.07 9.73 -0.46
CA GLN A 418 9.71 9.22 -0.34
C GLN A 418 9.63 7.81 0.26
N ASN A 419 10.77 7.13 0.43
CA ASN A 419 10.86 5.75 0.91
C ASN A 419 9.90 4.78 0.17
N LEU A 420 9.86 4.87 -1.17
CA LEU A 420 8.86 4.20 -2.00
C LEU A 420 8.82 2.67 -1.85
N PHE A 421 9.95 2.03 -1.53
CA PHE A 421 10.01 0.57 -1.43
C PHE A 421 9.02 0.00 -0.41
N ASP A 422 8.80 0.71 0.70
CA ASP A 422 7.91 0.28 1.77
C ASP A 422 6.45 0.78 1.57
N ARG A 423 6.13 1.37 0.41
CA ARG A 423 4.84 2.00 0.09
C ARG A 423 4.05 1.31 -1.02
N SER A 424 4.43 0.08 -1.40
CA SER A 424 3.74 -0.71 -2.42
C SER A 424 3.81 -2.20 -2.07
N ASP A 425 3.08 -3.03 -2.80
CA ASP A 425 2.79 -4.42 -2.44
C ASP A 425 4.01 -5.33 -2.32
N ASN A 426 5.12 -4.99 -2.99
CA ASN A 426 6.40 -5.69 -2.84
C ASN A 426 6.86 -5.74 -1.36
N ALA A 427 6.52 -4.72 -0.57
CA ALA A 427 6.89 -4.62 0.83
C ALA A 427 6.27 -5.73 1.68
N SER A 428 5.03 -6.15 1.36
CA SER A 428 4.34 -7.22 2.09
C SER A 428 5.09 -8.55 2.01
N PHE A 429 5.66 -8.85 0.83
CA PHE A 429 6.47 -10.04 0.59
C PHE A 429 7.88 -9.91 1.16
N ALA A 430 8.50 -8.74 1.00
CA ALA A 430 9.83 -8.47 1.51
C ALA A 430 9.90 -8.59 3.04
N LYS A 431 8.87 -8.13 3.77
CA LYS A 431 8.73 -8.30 5.23
C LYS A 431 8.68 -9.76 5.66
N LYS A 432 8.24 -10.69 4.78
CA LYS A 432 8.27 -12.13 5.03
C LYS A 432 9.55 -12.81 4.55
N GLY A 433 10.49 -12.05 3.95
CA GLY A 433 11.79 -12.53 3.50
C GLY A 433 11.89 -12.85 2.01
N VAL A 434 10.80 -12.79 1.26
CA VAL A 434 10.81 -13.04 -0.20
C VAL A 434 11.52 -11.88 -0.91
N PRO A 435 12.59 -12.12 -1.69
CA PRO A 435 13.23 -11.09 -2.52
C PRO A 435 12.20 -10.42 -3.43
N ALA A 436 12.10 -9.10 -3.36
CA ALA A 436 11.03 -8.36 -4.02
C ALA A 436 11.50 -7.00 -4.51
N LEU A 437 10.91 -6.56 -5.62
CA LEU A 437 11.12 -5.25 -6.24
C LEU A 437 9.80 -4.70 -6.78
N CYS A 438 9.74 -3.38 -7.01
CA CYS A 438 8.66 -2.76 -7.77
C CYS A 438 9.22 -2.12 -9.05
N LEU A 439 8.70 -2.55 -10.20
CA LEU A 439 8.95 -1.95 -11.51
C LEU A 439 7.83 -0.96 -11.80
N SER A 440 8.19 0.31 -11.86
CA SER A 440 7.31 1.46 -12.03
C SER A 440 7.44 2.04 -13.45
N PRO A 441 6.39 2.68 -13.98
CA PRO A 441 6.56 3.61 -15.09
C PRO A 441 7.63 4.67 -14.75
N GLY A 442 8.20 5.31 -15.76
CA GLY A 442 9.39 6.17 -15.74
C GLY A 442 9.24 7.42 -14.89
N LEU A 443 9.23 7.21 -13.58
CA LEU A 443 9.23 8.20 -12.52
C LEU A 443 10.68 8.51 -12.16
N THR A 444 11.11 9.75 -12.35
CA THR A 444 12.45 10.20 -11.94
C THR A 444 12.42 11.02 -10.64
N SER A 445 11.31 11.71 -10.38
CA SER A 445 11.05 12.51 -9.18
C SER A 445 9.54 12.78 -9.02
N PHE A 446 9.09 13.15 -7.83
CA PHE A 446 7.73 13.67 -7.61
C PHE A 446 7.67 15.16 -7.95
N ASP A 447 7.65 15.47 -9.24
CA ASP A 447 7.51 16.83 -9.75
C ASP A 447 6.05 17.21 -10.06
N ASP A 448 5.86 18.39 -10.62
CA ASP A 448 4.54 18.92 -10.98
C ASP A 448 3.82 18.05 -12.04
N GLU A 449 4.57 17.35 -12.92
CA GLU A 449 3.96 16.48 -13.92
C GLU A 449 3.36 15.23 -13.26
N ILE A 450 4.05 14.64 -12.27
CA ILE A 450 3.47 13.57 -11.45
C ILE A 450 2.28 14.09 -10.64
N GLY A 451 2.43 15.24 -9.98
CA GLY A 451 1.37 15.85 -9.17
C GLY A 451 0.09 16.20 -9.95
N LYS A 452 0.19 16.36 -11.27
CA LYS A 452 -0.96 16.61 -12.15
C LYS A 452 -1.91 15.43 -12.26
N TYR A 453 -1.44 14.19 -12.13
CA TYR A 453 -2.27 13.00 -12.32
C TYR A 453 -2.36 12.16 -11.05
N TYR A 454 -1.28 12.00 -10.30
CA TYR A 454 -1.27 11.10 -9.15
C TYR A 454 -2.40 11.42 -8.15
N HIS A 455 -3.31 10.47 -7.98
CA HIS A 455 -4.50 10.60 -7.14
C HIS A 455 -5.42 11.79 -7.51
N GLN A 456 -5.39 12.26 -8.77
CA GLN A 456 -6.21 13.36 -9.28
C GLN A 456 -7.28 12.84 -10.27
N VAL A 457 -8.40 13.57 -10.38
CA VAL A 457 -9.46 13.26 -11.37
C VAL A 457 -8.96 13.29 -12.81
N THR A 458 -7.84 13.97 -13.05
CA THR A 458 -7.15 14.06 -14.35
C THR A 458 -6.42 12.79 -14.76
N ASP A 459 -6.26 11.78 -13.88
CA ASP A 459 -5.63 10.50 -14.22
C ASP A 459 -6.53 9.60 -15.07
N ASN A 460 -6.71 9.99 -16.33
CA ASN A 460 -7.62 9.37 -17.28
C ASN A 460 -6.88 8.63 -18.40
N PRO A 461 -7.52 7.62 -19.04
CA PRO A 461 -6.94 6.88 -20.17
C PRO A 461 -6.43 7.76 -21.30
N ASP A 462 -7.09 8.89 -21.56
CA ASP A 462 -6.72 9.81 -22.65
C ASP A 462 -5.44 10.60 -22.38
N THR A 463 -4.91 10.51 -21.15
CA THR A 463 -3.62 11.11 -20.77
C THR A 463 -2.44 10.16 -20.92
N ILE A 464 -2.68 8.90 -21.31
CA ILE A 464 -1.65 7.88 -21.44
C ILE A 464 -0.99 7.92 -22.83
N ASP A 465 0.33 7.84 -22.87
CA ASP A 465 1.07 7.47 -24.07
C ASP A 465 1.01 5.95 -24.25
N PHE A 466 0.13 5.49 -25.14
CA PHE A 466 -0.03 4.06 -25.41
C PHE A 466 1.16 3.41 -26.11
N ASN A 467 2.05 4.17 -26.76
CA ASN A 467 3.31 3.60 -27.26
C ASN A 467 4.25 3.30 -26.09
N TYR A 468 4.28 4.19 -25.09
CA TYR A 468 5.04 3.96 -23.87
C TYR A 468 4.47 2.80 -23.05
N LEU A 469 3.14 2.76 -22.80
CA LEU A 469 2.49 1.63 -22.12
C LEU A 469 2.84 0.30 -22.78
N HIS A 470 2.87 0.26 -24.11
CA HIS A 470 3.23 -0.94 -24.85
C HIS A 470 4.66 -1.39 -24.52
N LYS A 471 5.66 -0.51 -24.68
CA LYS A 471 7.06 -0.83 -24.36
C LYS A 471 7.25 -1.20 -22.88
N TYR A 472 6.59 -0.46 -21.99
CA TYR A 472 6.61 -0.70 -20.55
C TYR A 472 6.10 -2.11 -20.21
N THR A 473 4.96 -2.50 -20.79
CA THR A 473 4.39 -3.84 -20.61
C THR A 473 5.34 -4.91 -21.15
N GLN A 474 5.93 -4.69 -22.33
CA GLN A 474 6.92 -5.62 -22.89
C GLN A 474 8.14 -5.78 -21.97
N ALA A 475 8.66 -4.68 -21.42
CA ALA A 475 9.78 -4.67 -20.49
C ALA A 475 9.45 -5.43 -19.19
N PHE A 476 8.29 -5.17 -18.57
CA PHE A 476 7.85 -5.87 -17.36
C PHE A 476 7.82 -7.39 -17.59
N ILE A 477 7.22 -7.84 -18.69
CA ILE A 477 7.08 -9.25 -19.02
C ILE A 477 8.43 -9.89 -19.31
N ARG A 478 9.28 -9.18 -20.04
CA ARG A 478 10.61 -9.69 -20.40
C ARG A 478 11.49 -9.85 -19.17
N THR A 479 11.49 -8.86 -18.28
CA THR A 479 12.17 -8.93 -16.98
C THR A 479 11.67 -10.13 -16.17
N ALA A 480 10.34 -10.31 -16.07
CA ALA A 480 9.75 -11.46 -15.38
C ALA A 480 10.21 -12.80 -15.97
N ARG A 481 10.21 -12.94 -17.30
CA ARG A 481 10.66 -14.15 -17.99
C ARG A 481 12.13 -14.44 -17.72
N LEU A 482 12.99 -13.44 -17.87
CA LEU A 482 14.43 -13.60 -17.66
C LEU A 482 14.73 -14.11 -16.25
N ILE A 483 14.16 -13.46 -15.22
CA ILE A 483 14.32 -13.88 -13.83
C ILE A 483 13.76 -15.30 -13.61
N ALA A 484 12.58 -15.60 -14.16
CA ALA A 484 11.95 -16.92 -14.01
C ALA A 484 12.75 -18.06 -14.68
N ASP A 485 13.56 -17.75 -15.70
CA ASP A 485 14.39 -18.70 -16.46
C ASP A 485 15.82 -18.85 -15.91
N GLU A 486 16.26 -18.02 -14.96
CA GLU A 486 17.61 -18.09 -14.38
C GLU A 486 17.89 -19.39 -13.60
N ASP A 487 19.10 -19.91 -13.64
CA ASP A 487 19.45 -21.06 -12.79
C ASP A 487 19.53 -20.67 -11.30
N ALA A 488 20.07 -19.47 -11.03
CA ALA A 488 20.21 -18.97 -9.67
C ALA A 488 18.86 -18.47 -9.12
N ARG A 489 18.59 -18.78 -7.86
CA ARG A 489 17.48 -18.16 -7.14
C ARG A 489 17.88 -16.74 -6.72
N PRO A 490 17.12 -15.69 -7.08
CA PRO A 490 17.33 -14.36 -6.55
C PRO A 490 17.37 -14.36 -5.01
N PHE A 491 18.18 -13.47 -4.44
CA PHE A 491 18.26 -13.34 -2.99
C PHE A 491 18.72 -11.94 -2.59
N TRP A 492 18.40 -11.53 -1.37
CA TRP A 492 18.81 -10.24 -0.84
C TRP A 492 20.34 -10.09 -0.84
N GLU A 493 20.82 -8.91 -1.21
CA GLU A 493 22.22 -8.54 -1.07
C GLU A 493 22.63 -8.48 0.41
N ALA A 494 23.91 -8.72 0.68
CA ALA A 494 24.43 -8.76 2.04
C ALA A 494 24.24 -7.41 2.76
N GLY A 495 23.68 -7.44 3.96
CA GLY A 495 23.37 -6.26 4.78
C GLY A 495 22.03 -5.61 4.47
N ASP A 496 21.22 -6.17 3.56
CA ASP A 496 19.87 -5.68 3.31
C ASP A 496 18.96 -5.86 4.54
N LYS A 497 18.05 -4.91 4.75
CA LYS A 497 17.04 -4.92 5.83
C LYS A 497 16.24 -6.23 5.89
N TYR A 498 16.00 -6.89 4.76
CA TYR A 498 15.18 -8.11 4.67
C TYR A 498 15.99 -9.40 4.54
N GLU A 499 17.32 -9.33 4.54
CA GLU A 499 18.20 -10.49 4.40
C GLU A 499 17.94 -11.54 5.49
N GLU A 500 17.89 -11.13 6.76
CA GLU A 500 17.67 -12.03 7.90
C GLU A 500 16.31 -12.76 7.79
N ALA A 501 15.26 -12.03 7.39
CA ALA A 501 13.95 -12.62 7.17
C ALA A 501 13.98 -13.65 6.02
N GLY A 502 14.72 -13.36 4.93
CA GLY A 502 14.92 -14.28 3.82
C GLY A 502 15.70 -15.54 4.21
N MET A 503 16.76 -15.40 5.02
CA MET A 503 17.52 -16.54 5.53
C MET A 503 16.63 -17.45 6.39
N LYS A 504 15.78 -16.85 7.23
CA LYS A 504 14.80 -17.58 8.04
C LYS A 504 13.75 -18.30 7.19
N LEU A 505 13.19 -17.62 6.19
CA LEU A 505 12.17 -18.18 5.30
C LEU A 505 12.69 -19.40 4.54
N TYR A 506 13.89 -19.31 3.96
CA TYR A 506 14.45 -20.38 3.13
C TYR A 506 15.39 -21.32 3.88
N GLN A 507 15.44 -21.23 5.21
CA GLN A 507 16.28 -22.08 6.08
C GLN A 507 17.76 -22.09 5.68
N LYS A 508 18.24 -20.96 5.12
CA LYS A 508 19.66 -20.79 4.80
C LYS A 508 20.42 -20.52 6.09
N LYS A 509 21.56 -21.20 6.27
CA LYS A 509 22.48 -20.87 7.37
C LYS A 509 23.19 -19.55 7.04
N PRO A 510 23.40 -18.67 8.04
CA PRO A 510 24.10 -17.41 7.84
C PRO A 510 25.54 -17.61 7.37
#